data_AF-A0A4Y9S0A9-F1
#
_entry.id   AF-A0A4Y9S0A9-F1
#
_cell.length_a   1.000
_cell.length_b   1.000
_cell.length_c   1.000
_cell.angle_alpha   90.00
_cell.angle_beta   90.00
_cell.angle_gamma   90.00
#
_symmetry.space_group_name_H-M   'P 1'
#
loop_
_entity.id
_entity.type
_entity.pdbx_description
1 polymer ?
#
loop_
_entity_poly.entity_id
_entity_poly.type
_entity_poly.pdbx_seq_one_letter_code
_entity_poly.pdbx_strand_id
1 'polypeptide(L)'
;MNEPHLRLSPDRPTSLKNETCPYCGKNLSRRSSTKEHVVGRRFVPQGTMSGCWNLILRACRTCNQLKSDLEDDLSAITMAFHTFGLTGLTDDLLTRDAMRKGGRSFSRTTGKPVSQSKTTLNFSGKAGAMHITGNFVAPAQLDEERVFELARLQLTGFFYFLTYDLTANRGNWWSGSFMPLLGTARSDWGNPINLHFMRTVEKWDYRLIVTTADGYFHATIRRHPTEDLWAWAVEWNRSYRVLGFFGGERAAVEIASTFPQLYAEAVYESGSEWVRMRIETPLAEAVDTLFANPGVAR
;
A
#
# COMPACT_ATOMS: atom_id res chain seq x y z
N MET A 1 7.85 9.98 28.36
CA MET A 1 7.38 8.63 28.68
C MET A 1 8.37 7.64 28.09
N ASN A 2 9.19 7.01 28.93
CA ASN A 2 10.15 6.00 28.54
C ASN A 2 9.47 4.64 28.63
N GLU A 3 8.75 4.24 27.57
CA GLU A 3 8.34 2.85 27.44
C GLU A 3 9.49 2.03 26.86
N PRO A 4 9.70 0.78 27.32
CA PRO A 4 10.65 -0.12 26.71
C PRO A 4 10.18 -0.42 25.29
N HIS A 5 10.69 0.31 24.30
CA HIS A 5 10.42 0.05 22.90
C HIS A 5 10.76 -1.42 22.62
N LEU A 6 9.76 -2.19 22.16
CA LEU A 6 9.93 -3.55 21.67
C LEU A 6 11.06 -3.53 20.63
N ARG A 7 12.24 -4.05 21.00
CA ARG A 7 13.38 -4.10 20.08
C ARG A 7 12.99 -4.98 18.90
N LEU A 8 13.00 -4.38 17.71
CA LEU A 8 12.81 -5.09 16.45
C LEU A 8 14.07 -5.92 16.20
N SER A 9 13.91 -7.24 16.12
CA SER A 9 14.95 -8.13 15.60
C SER A 9 14.75 -8.22 14.09
N PRO A 10 15.70 -7.77 13.25
CA PRO A 10 15.50 -7.74 11.80
C PRO A 10 15.27 -9.14 11.20
N ASP A 11 15.76 -10.18 11.87
CA ASP A 11 15.79 -11.57 11.44
C ASP A 11 14.65 -12.43 11.99
N ARG A 12 13.78 -11.88 12.85
CA ARG A 12 12.76 -12.67 13.56
C ARG A 12 11.42 -11.96 13.65
N PRO A 13 10.30 -12.68 13.54
CA PRO A 13 9.00 -12.07 13.71
C PRO A 13 8.75 -11.66 15.16
N THR A 14 8.13 -10.48 15.35
CA THR A 14 7.59 -10.06 16.63
C THR A 14 6.18 -10.60 16.77
N SER A 15 5.88 -11.35 17.83
CA SER A 15 4.54 -11.87 18.10
C SER A 15 3.95 -11.20 19.34
N LEU A 16 2.82 -10.51 19.18
CA LEU A 16 2.08 -9.94 20.30
C LEU A 16 1.03 -10.91 20.83
N LYS A 17 0.80 -10.88 22.15
CA LYS A 17 -0.21 -11.68 22.83
C LYS A 17 -1.48 -10.86 23.09
N ASN A 18 -1.88 -10.07 22.11
CA ASN A 18 -2.94 -9.08 22.29
C ASN A 18 -4.30 -9.69 22.67
N GLU A 19 -5.03 -8.96 23.50
CA GLU A 19 -6.35 -9.35 24.01
C GLU A 19 -7.51 -8.79 23.19
N THR A 20 -7.28 -7.76 22.38
CA THR A 20 -8.30 -7.15 21.52
C THR A 20 -7.89 -7.28 20.06
N CYS A 21 -8.85 -7.49 19.16
CA CYS A 21 -8.59 -7.52 17.72
C CYS A 21 -8.02 -6.16 17.29
N PRO A 22 -6.85 -6.10 16.64
CA PRO A 22 -6.25 -4.85 16.23
C PRO A 22 -7.12 -4.09 15.23
N TYR A 23 -8.02 -4.76 14.51
CA TYR A 23 -8.80 -4.14 13.43
C TYR A 23 -10.18 -3.64 13.84
N CYS A 24 -10.77 -4.20 14.92
CA CYS A 24 -12.13 -3.86 15.33
C CYS A 24 -12.33 -3.72 16.84
N GLY A 25 -11.27 -3.86 17.64
CA GLY A 25 -11.30 -3.72 19.09
C GLY A 25 -12.01 -4.83 19.86
N LYS A 26 -12.64 -5.80 19.18
CA LYS A 26 -13.34 -6.91 19.83
C LYS A 26 -12.40 -7.72 20.73
N ASN A 27 -12.83 -8.01 21.97
CA ASN A 27 -12.13 -8.92 22.88
C ASN A 27 -11.94 -10.32 22.25
N LEU A 28 -10.73 -10.87 22.41
CA LEU A 28 -10.29 -12.11 21.82
C LEU A 28 -10.21 -13.22 22.87
N SER A 29 -10.94 -14.32 22.64
CA SER A 29 -10.74 -15.57 23.36
C SER A 29 -9.88 -16.52 22.53
N ARG A 30 -9.40 -17.62 23.13
CA ARG A 30 -8.68 -18.67 22.39
C ARG A 30 -9.51 -19.25 21.23
N ARG A 31 -10.84 -19.32 21.37
CA ARG A 31 -11.76 -19.88 20.36
C ARG A 31 -12.10 -18.87 19.25
N SER A 32 -12.05 -17.56 19.53
CA SER A 32 -12.44 -16.51 18.59
C SER A 32 -11.28 -15.78 17.93
N SER A 33 -10.04 -16.05 18.34
CA SER A 33 -8.83 -15.49 17.74
C SER A 33 -8.21 -16.41 16.70
N THR A 34 -7.64 -15.79 15.67
CA THR A 34 -6.80 -16.41 14.65
C THR A 34 -5.42 -15.76 14.68
N LYS A 35 -4.41 -16.50 14.23
CA LYS A 35 -3.06 -15.93 14.03
C LYS A 35 -3.09 -15.04 12.81
N GLU A 36 -2.69 -13.79 13.00
CA GLU A 36 -2.65 -12.76 11.96
C GLU A 36 -1.18 -12.44 11.63
N HIS A 37 -0.88 -12.33 10.36
CA HIS A 37 0.40 -11.81 9.87
C HIS A 37 0.12 -10.46 9.25
N VAL A 38 0.56 -9.35 9.87
CA VAL A 38 0.22 -7.99 9.38
C VAL A 38 0.58 -7.84 7.91
N VAL A 39 1.68 -8.45 7.46
CA VAL A 39 1.92 -8.72 6.04
C VAL A 39 1.77 -10.21 5.79
N GLY A 40 0.76 -10.61 5.02
CA GLY A 40 0.50 -12.00 4.70
C GLY A 40 1.70 -12.68 4.02
N ARG A 41 2.00 -13.92 4.39
CA ARG A 41 3.12 -14.67 3.75
C ARG A 41 2.92 -14.90 2.26
N ARG A 42 1.66 -14.93 1.82
CA ARG A 42 1.29 -15.02 0.42
C ARG A 42 1.10 -13.64 -0.22
N PHE A 43 1.27 -12.54 0.51
CA PHE A 43 1.17 -11.20 -0.07
C PHE A 43 2.44 -10.83 -0.85
N VAL A 44 3.60 -11.26 -0.36
CA VAL A 44 4.93 -11.10 -0.98
C VAL A 44 5.36 -12.38 -1.72
N PRO A 45 6.46 -12.37 -2.52
CA PRO A 45 6.92 -13.56 -3.21
C PRO A 45 7.29 -14.69 -2.25
N GLN A 46 7.04 -15.92 -2.66
CA GLN A 46 7.30 -17.11 -1.83
C GLN A 46 8.78 -17.19 -1.44
N GLY A 47 9.03 -17.42 -0.15
CA GLY A 47 10.38 -17.60 0.41
C GLY A 47 11.01 -16.32 0.97
N THR A 48 10.59 -15.15 0.50
CA THR A 48 11.19 -13.85 0.86
C THR A 48 10.95 -13.45 2.32
N MET A 49 9.87 -13.94 2.93
CA MET A 49 9.58 -13.70 4.35
C MET A 49 10.40 -14.61 5.30
N SER A 50 11.21 -15.54 4.77
CA SER A 50 12.02 -16.44 5.57
C SER A 50 13.20 -15.70 6.19
N GLY A 51 13.34 -15.73 7.52
CA GLY A 51 14.40 -15.00 8.21
C GLY A 51 14.25 -13.47 8.15
N CYS A 52 13.07 -12.96 7.78
CA CYS A 52 12.75 -11.54 7.84
C CYS A 52 11.82 -11.22 9.00
N TRP A 53 11.91 -9.99 9.51
CA TRP A 53 10.98 -9.48 10.52
C TRP A 53 9.54 -9.39 9.98
N ASN A 54 8.56 -9.81 10.77
CA ASN A 54 7.15 -9.55 10.49
C ASN A 54 6.41 -9.40 11.82
N LEU A 55 5.32 -8.63 11.81
CA LEU A 55 4.46 -8.48 12.97
C LEU A 55 3.36 -9.54 12.94
N ILE A 56 3.30 -10.34 14.00
CA ILE A 56 2.30 -11.38 14.20
C ILE A 56 1.39 -10.95 15.35
N LEU A 57 0.09 -10.90 15.07
CA LEU A 57 -0.95 -10.50 16.02
C LEU A 57 -1.97 -11.63 16.18
N ARG A 58 -2.88 -11.45 17.13
CA ARG A 58 -4.15 -12.18 17.19
C ARG A 58 -5.25 -11.29 16.63
N ALA A 59 -6.06 -11.80 15.71
CA ALA A 59 -7.21 -11.07 15.16
C ALA A 59 -8.47 -11.93 15.22
N CYS A 60 -9.65 -11.30 15.22
CA CYS A 60 -10.90 -12.04 15.07
C CYS A 60 -10.97 -12.62 13.65
N ARG A 61 -11.67 -13.76 13.49
CA ARG A 61 -11.76 -14.46 12.20
C ARG A 61 -12.27 -13.57 11.07
N THR A 62 -13.27 -12.73 11.34
CA THR A 62 -13.88 -11.84 10.34
C THR A 62 -12.87 -10.86 9.77
N CYS A 63 -12.12 -10.15 10.62
CA CYS A 63 -11.14 -9.16 10.14
C CYS A 63 -9.94 -9.81 9.45
N ASN A 64 -9.45 -10.95 9.96
CA ASN A 64 -8.38 -11.70 9.28
C ASN A 64 -8.83 -12.20 7.90
N GLN A 65 -10.05 -12.73 7.79
CA GLN A 65 -10.60 -13.18 6.51
C GLN A 65 -10.78 -12.02 5.51
N LEU A 66 -11.26 -10.87 5.97
CA LEU A 66 -11.38 -9.66 5.15
C LEU A 66 -10.01 -9.23 4.61
N LYS A 67 -9.01 -9.14 5.49
CA LYS A 67 -7.65 -8.80 5.08
C LYS A 67 -7.06 -9.82 4.11
N SER A 68 -7.23 -11.11 4.39
CA SER A 68 -6.74 -12.18 3.52
C SER A 68 -7.42 -12.16 2.14
N ASP A 69 -8.69 -11.75 2.06
CA ASP A 69 -9.39 -11.59 0.78
C ASP A 69 -8.79 -10.44 -0.05
N LEU A 70 -8.50 -9.31 0.60
CA LEU A 70 -7.83 -8.16 -0.02
C LEU A 70 -6.39 -8.50 -0.45
N GLU A 71 -5.65 -9.23 0.38
CA GLU A 71 -4.27 -9.61 0.06
C GLU A 71 -4.18 -10.57 -1.14
N ASP A 72 -5.20 -11.38 -1.41
CA ASP A 72 -5.17 -12.38 -2.48
C ASP A 72 -5.10 -11.75 -3.88
N ASP A 73 -6.08 -10.93 -4.24
CA ASP A 73 -6.13 -10.31 -5.57
C ASP A 73 -5.13 -9.16 -5.71
N LEU A 74 -5.01 -8.29 -4.70
CA LEU A 74 -4.08 -7.16 -4.76
C LEU A 74 -2.62 -7.62 -4.87
N SER A 75 -2.23 -8.71 -4.21
CA SER A 75 -0.88 -9.26 -4.39
C SER A 75 -0.67 -9.86 -5.78
N ALA A 76 -1.67 -10.54 -6.34
CA ALA A 76 -1.56 -11.10 -7.69
C ALA A 76 -1.41 -10.00 -8.75
N ILE A 77 -2.20 -8.92 -8.62
CA ILE A 77 -2.17 -7.79 -9.56
C ILE A 77 -0.86 -7.02 -9.45
N THR A 78 -0.43 -6.66 -8.24
CA THR A 78 0.83 -5.91 -8.03
C THR A 78 2.07 -6.69 -8.48
N MET A 79 2.11 -8.01 -8.28
CA MET A 79 3.20 -8.82 -8.83
C MET A 79 3.15 -8.86 -10.37
N ALA A 80 1.96 -8.92 -10.96
CA ALA A 80 1.80 -8.97 -12.41
C ALA A 80 2.26 -7.70 -13.14
N PHE A 81 2.35 -6.55 -12.45
CA PHE A 81 2.91 -5.32 -13.02
C PHE A 81 4.32 -5.51 -13.58
N HIS A 82 5.15 -6.38 -12.98
CA HIS A 82 6.47 -6.71 -13.51
C HIS A 82 6.37 -7.50 -14.82
N THR A 83 5.44 -8.46 -14.91
CA THR A 83 5.18 -9.22 -16.14
C THR A 83 4.66 -8.31 -17.27
N PHE A 84 3.97 -7.22 -16.94
CA PHE A 84 3.48 -6.24 -17.91
C PHE A 84 4.48 -5.13 -18.23
N GLY A 85 5.68 -5.13 -17.63
CA GLY A 85 6.71 -4.11 -17.86
C GLY A 85 6.41 -2.75 -17.21
N LEU A 86 5.43 -2.67 -16.29
CA LEU A 86 4.99 -1.43 -15.66
C LEU A 86 5.93 -0.93 -14.54
N THR A 87 7.01 -1.66 -14.24
CA THR A 87 7.93 -1.32 -13.15
C THR A 87 9.29 -0.85 -13.64
N GLY A 88 9.61 -1.05 -14.92
CA GLY A 88 10.95 -0.85 -15.47
C GLY A 88 12.02 -1.77 -14.86
N LEU A 89 11.61 -2.77 -14.05
CA LEU A 89 12.49 -3.72 -13.38
C LEU A 89 12.25 -5.13 -13.90
N THR A 90 13.32 -5.91 -13.99
CA THR A 90 13.26 -7.37 -14.19
C THR A 90 13.42 -8.07 -12.85
N ASP A 91 12.41 -8.82 -12.43
CA ASP A 91 12.45 -9.62 -11.20
C ASP A 91 11.80 -11.00 -11.45
N ASP A 92 12.65 -12.01 -11.65
CA ASP A 92 12.23 -13.37 -11.99
C ASP A 92 11.39 -14.03 -10.89
N LEU A 93 11.56 -13.64 -9.63
CA LEU A 93 10.76 -14.17 -8.52
C LEU A 93 9.35 -13.63 -8.62
N LEU A 94 9.20 -12.33 -8.83
CA LEU A 94 7.90 -11.69 -9.01
C LEU A 94 7.18 -12.18 -10.27
N THR A 95 7.87 -12.28 -11.40
CA THR A 95 7.27 -12.80 -12.64
C THR A 95 6.75 -14.23 -12.45
N ARG A 96 7.53 -15.10 -11.82
CA ARG A 96 7.14 -16.49 -11.54
C ARG A 96 5.95 -16.57 -10.58
N ASP A 97 5.97 -15.80 -9.50
CA ASP A 97 4.88 -15.80 -8.53
C ASP A 97 3.62 -15.11 -9.05
N ALA A 98 3.75 -14.10 -9.91
CA ALA A 98 2.65 -13.49 -10.65
C ALA A 98 1.95 -14.52 -11.54
N MET A 99 2.69 -15.32 -12.31
CA MET A 99 2.12 -16.40 -13.13
C MET A 99 1.42 -17.45 -12.26
N ARG A 100 2.05 -17.87 -11.15
CA ARG A 100 1.51 -18.87 -10.23
C ARG A 100 0.20 -18.41 -9.57
N LYS A 101 0.13 -17.16 -9.11
CA LYS A 101 -1.06 -16.60 -8.45
C LYS A 101 -2.13 -16.15 -9.43
N GLY A 102 -1.73 -15.59 -10.58
CA GLY A 102 -2.66 -15.01 -11.55
C GLY A 102 -3.70 -15.99 -12.08
N GLY A 103 -3.43 -17.30 -12.06
CA GLY A 103 -4.41 -18.34 -12.42
C GLY A 103 -5.37 -18.75 -11.29
N ARG A 104 -5.11 -18.34 -10.04
CA ARG A 104 -5.87 -18.76 -8.84
C ARG A 104 -6.59 -17.62 -8.14
N SER A 105 -6.02 -16.42 -8.19
CA SER A 105 -6.62 -15.22 -7.63
C SER A 105 -7.50 -14.56 -8.68
N PHE A 106 -8.66 -14.04 -8.25
CA PHE A 106 -9.67 -13.47 -9.14
C PHE A 106 -9.72 -11.96 -8.98
N SER A 107 -9.70 -11.24 -10.10
CA SER A 107 -9.95 -9.79 -10.13
C SER A 107 -11.38 -9.51 -9.70
N ARG A 108 -11.57 -8.66 -8.68
CA ARG A 108 -12.92 -8.29 -8.21
C ARG A 108 -13.68 -7.44 -9.20
N THR A 109 -12.98 -6.63 -9.99
CA THR A 109 -13.57 -5.80 -11.04
C THR A 109 -14.18 -6.62 -12.17
N THR A 110 -13.54 -7.73 -12.54
CA THR A 110 -13.94 -8.51 -13.74
C THR A 110 -14.51 -9.90 -13.43
N GLY A 111 -14.35 -10.40 -12.21
CA GLY A 111 -14.72 -11.77 -11.81
C GLY A 111 -13.88 -12.87 -12.45
N LYS A 112 -12.83 -12.53 -13.20
CA LYS A 112 -11.96 -13.47 -13.92
C LYS A 112 -10.64 -13.69 -13.17
N PRO A 113 -9.92 -14.81 -13.40
CA PRO A 113 -8.55 -14.96 -12.94
C PRO A 113 -7.70 -13.75 -13.35
N VAL A 114 -6.85 -13.25 -12.46
CA VAL A 114 -6.02 -12.04 -12.72
C VAL A 114 -5.21 -12.16 -14.01
N SER A 115 -4.68 -13.35 -14.32
CA SER A 115 -3.95 -13.66 -15.56
C SER A 115 -4.77 -13.55 -16.84
N GLN A 116 -6.10 -13.64 -16.75
CA GLN A 116 -7.05 -13.57 -17.86
C GLN A 116 -7.91 -12.30 -17.84
N SER A 117 -7.75 -11.49 -16.79
CA SER A 117 -8.51 -10.27 -16.61
C SER A 117 -7.98 -9.20 -17.55
N LYS A 118 -8.90 -8.64 -18.33
CA LYS A 118 -8.65 -7.59 -19.31
C LYS A 118 -9.75 -6.54 -19.17
N THR A 119 -9.36 -5.28 -19.11
CA THR A 119 -10.29 -4.14 -19.15
C THR A 119 -10.18 -3.50 -20.52
N THR A 120 -11.30 -3.44 -21.24
CA THR A 120 -11.37 -2.86 -22.58
C THR A 120 -11.97 -1.48 -22.49
N LEU A 121 -11.22 -0.45 -22.85
CA LEU A 121 -11.71 0.90 -23.05
C LEU A 121 -11.88 1.13 -24.55
N ASN A 122 -13.13 1.28 -24.99
CA ASN A 122 -13.40 1.70 -26.36
C ASN A 122 -13.60 3.21 -26.34
N PHE A 123 -12.94 3.92 -27.26
CA PHE A 123 -13.24 5.32 -27.52
C PHE A 123 -13.50 5.50 -29.00
N SER A 124 -14.48 6.34 -29.31
CA SER A 124 -14.77 6.77 -30.67
C SER A 124 -14.95 8.26 -30.65
N GLY A 125 -14.37 8.98 -31.59
CA GLY A 125 -14.34 10.44 -31.58
C GLY A 125 -14.24 11.03 -32.98
N LYS A 126 -14.43 12.34 -33.09
CA LYS A 126 -14.21 13.09 -34.33
C LYS A 126 -13.09 14.10 -34.13
N ALA A 127 -12.12 14.10 -35.03
CA ALA A 127 -11.07 15.11 -35.13
C ALA A 127 -11.20 15.78 -36.51
N GLY A 128 -11.92 16.90 -36.56
CA GLY A 128 -12.30 17.54 -37.83
C GLY A 128 -13.20 16.64 -38.67
N ALA A 129 -12.79 16.34 -39.91
CA ALA A 129 -13.50 15.42 -40.80
C ALA A 129 -13.20 13.93 -40.55
N MET A 130 -12.23 13.61 -39.69
CA MET A 130 -11.81 12.24 -39.43
C MET A 130 -12.58 11.64 -38.25
N HIS A 131 -13.05 10.41 -38.40
CA HIS A 131 -13.57 9.60 -37.30
C HIS A 131 -12.43 8.71 -36.78
N ILE A 132 -12.12 8.81 -35.49
CA ILE A 132 -11.09 8.01 -34.83
C ILE A 132 -11.80 7.03 -33.92
N THR A 133 -11.53 5.74 -34.09
CA THR A 133 -11.95 4.70 -33.16
C THR A 133 -10.72 3.97 -32.65
N GLY A 134 -10.69 3.70 -31.35
CA GLY A 134 -9.61 3.01 -30.69
C GLY A 134 -10.14 2.08 -29.62
N ASN A 135 -9.43 0.98 -29.44
CA ASN A 135 -9.66 0.04 -28.37
C ASN A 135 -8.35 -0.08 -27.58
N PHE A 136 -8.41 0.24 -26.29
CA PHE A 136 -7.32 0.03 -25.36
C PHE A 136 -7.65 -1.15 -24.46
N VAL A 137 -6.75 -2.13 -24.42
CA VAL A 137 -6.88 -3.30 -23.55
C VAL A 137 -5.84 -3.22 -22.44
N ALA A 138 -6.30 -2.99 -21.22
CA ALA A 138 -5.48 -2.98 -20.02
C ALA A 138 -5.51 -4.37 -19.34
N PRO A 139 -4.45 -4.75 -18.62
CA PRO A 139 -4.49 -5.93 -17.74
C PRO A 139 -5.44 -5.70 -16.55
N ALA A 140 -5.51 -6.67 -15.64
CA ALA A 140 -6.21 -6.53 -14.35
C ALA A 140 -5.82 -5.20 -13.67
N GLN A 141 -6.83 -4.38 -13.36
CA GLN A 141 -6.64 -3.10 -12.67
C GLN A 141 -6.85 -3.29 -11.17
N LEU A 142 -6.14 -2.48 -10.38
CA LEU A 142 -6.38 -2.37 -8.95
C LEU A 142 -7.68 -1.59 -8.70
N ASP A 143 -8.46 -2.06 -7.75
CA ASP A 143 -9.60 -1.32 -7.20
C ASP A 143 -9.09 -0.43 -6.07
N GLU A 144 -9.24 0.89 -6.23
CA GLU A 144 -8.69 1.89 -5.32
C GLU A 144 -9.23 1.75 -3.89
N GLU A 145 -10.53 1.50 -3.73
CA GLU A 145 -11.12 1.34 -2.39
C GLU A 145 -10.53 0.12 -1.67
N ARG A 146 -10.34 -0.99 -2.41
CA ARG A 146 -9.71 -2.20 -1.87
C ARG A 146 -8.24 -1.97 -1.53
N VAL A 147 -7.51 -1.24 -2.36
CA VAL A 147 -6.12 -0.83 -2.09
C VAL A 147 -6.03 -0.05 -0.78
N PHE A 148 -6.87 0.98 -0.64
CA PHE A 148 -6.86 1.83 0.55
C PHE A 148 -7.30 1.07 1.79
N GLU A 149 -8.27 0.16 1.68
CA GLU A 149 -8.69 -0.68 2.81
C GLU A 149 -7.58 -1.65 3.24
N LEU A 150 -6.86 -2.28 2.31
CA LEU A 150 -5.73 -3.14 2.68
C LEU A 150 -4.62 -2.33 3.36
N ALA A 151 -4.27 -1.16 2.80
CA ALA A 151 -3.29 -0.26 3.41
C ALA A 151 -3.72 0.13 4.82
N ARG A 152 -5.00 0.49 5.03
CA ARG A 152 -5.57 0.82 6.34
C ARG A 152 -5.45 -0.33 7.32
N LEU A 153 -5.73 -1.57 6.91
CA LEU A 153 -5.61 -2.74 7.79
C LEU A 153 -4.14 -3.03 8.15
N GLN A 154 -3.22 -2.97 7.19
CA GLN A 154 -1.79 -3.16 7.47
C GLN A 154 -1.25 -2.09 8.43
N LEU A 155 -1.58 -0.83 8.18
CA LEU A 155 -1.19 0.31 9.03
C LEU A 155 -1.84 0.26 10.40
N THR A 156 -3.11 -0.16 10.50
CA THR A 156 -3.76 -0.43 11.80
C THR A 156 -2.96 -1.45 12.60
N GLY A 157 -2.53 -2.54 11.97
CA GLY A 157 -1.71 -3.56 12.63
C GLY A 157 -0.39 -3.00 13.16
N PHE A 158 0.29 -2.18 12.37
CA PHE A 158 1.54 -1.54 12.80
C PHE A 158 1.32 -0.46 13.86
N PHE A 159 0.29 0.38 13.75
CA PHE A 159 -0.01 1.40 14.74
C PHE A 159 -0.40 0.81 16.09
N TYR A 160 -1.14 -0.30 16.06
CA TYR A 160 -1.44 -1.09 17.26
C TYR A 160 -0.17 -1.59 17.95
N PHE A 161 0.85 -1.98 17.18
CA PHE A 161 2.16 -2.34 17.72
C PHE A 161 2.92 -1.15 18.31
N LEU A 162 2.90 0.00 17.64
CA LEU A 162 3.56 1.23 18.12
C LEU A 162 3.00 1.73 19.46
N THR A 163 1.74 1.41 19.75
CA THR A 163 1.01 1.87 20.94
C THR A 163 0.71 0.72 21.90
N TYR A 164 1.43 -0.39 21.78
CA TYR A 164 1.16 -1.61 22.53
C TYR A 164 1.64 -1.52 23.99
N ASP A 165 0.69 -1.53 24.91
CA ASP A 165 0.93 -1.68 26.35
C ASP A 165 1.11 -3.18 26.69
N LEU A 166 2.31 -3.53 27.15
CA LEU A 166 2.69 -4.88 27.57
C LEU A 166 1.92 -5.37 28.81
N THR A 167 1.50 -4.45 29.68
CA THR A 167 0.76 -4.77 30.92
C THR A 167 -0.68 -5.11 30.58
N ALA A 168 -1.32 -4.26 29.76
CA ALA A 168 -2.70 -4.46 29.34
C ALA A 168 -2.84 -5.47 28.18
N ASN A 169 -1.73 -5.84 27.53
CA ASN A 169 -1.70 -6.61 26.28
C ASN A 169 -2.58 -5.98 25.19
N ARG A 170 -2.56 -4.65 25.07
CA ARG A 170 -3.43 -3.90 24.16
C ARG A 170 -2.67 -2.78 23.47
N GLY A 171 -2.92 -2.63 22.18
CA GLY A 171 -2.56 -1.46 21.41
C GLY A 171 -3.77 -0.55 21.22
N ASN A 172 -3.49 0.67 20.76
CA ASN A 172 -4.48 1.69 20.45
C ASN A 172 -4.59 1.90 18.93
N TRP A 173 -5.58 2.71 18.56
CA TRP A 173 -5.78 3.22 17.21
C TRP A 173 -5.37 4.69 17.15
N TRP A 174 -5.12 5.18 15.93
CA TRP A 174 -5.01 6.61 15.73
C TRP A 174 -6.36 7.28 16.00
N SER A 175 -6.31 8.52 16.46
CA SER A 175 -7.44 9.44 16.52
C SER A 175 -7.83 9.92 15.13
N GLY A 176 -9.08 10.36 14.95
CA GLY A 176 -9.52 11.01 13.71
C GLY A 176 -9.68 10.07 12.51
N SER A 177 -9.34 10.58 11.32
CA SER A 177 -9.70 10.00 10.03
C SER A 177 -8.53 9.23 9.40
N PHE A 178 -8.84 8.27 8.52
CA PHE A 178 -7.87 7.67 7.59
C PHE A 178 -8.02 8.35 6.23
N MET A 179 -6.97 9.04 5.77
CA MET A 179 -7.02 9.94 4.62
C MET A 179 -5.98 9.51 3.59
N PRO A 180 -6.31 8.53 2.73
CA PRO A 180 -5.43 8.16 1.63
C PRO A 180 -5.27 9.35 0.68
N LEU A 181 -4.05 9.54 0.20
CA LEU A 181 -3.74 10.65 -0.72
C LEU A 181 -3.53 10.14 -2.15
N LEU A 182 -2.78 9.05 -2.33
CA LEU A 182 -2.46 8.53 -3.66
C LEU A 182 -2.01 7.07 -3.63
N GLY A 183 -2.46 6.28 -4.60
CA GLY A 183 -1.89 4.98 -4.97
C GLY A 183 -1.20 5.09 -6.34
N THR A 184 0.04 4.60 -6.47
CA THR A 184 0.82 4.70 -7.72
C THR A 184 1.66 3.48 -8.03
N ALA A 185 1.71 3.15 -9.33
CA ALA A 185 2.67 2.19 -9.86
C ALA A 185 4.10 2.77 -9.84
N ARG A 186 5.10 1.87 -9.84
CA ARG A 186 6.52 2.23 -9.77
C ARG A 186 6.99 3.11 -10.91
N SER A 187 6.47 2.89 -12.12
CA SER A 187 6.71 3.74 -13.29
C SER A 187 6.40 5.22 -13.05
N ASP A 188 5.60 5.54 -12.02
CA ASP A 188 5.14 6.89 -11.74
C ASP A 188 5.51 7.44 -10.34
N TRP A 189 6.42 6.79 -9.61
CA TRP A 189 6.81 7.29 -8.29
C TRP A 189 7.50 8.66 -8.31
N GLY A 190 7.99 9.10 -9.48
CA GLY A 190 8.60 10.42 -9.68
C GLY A 190 7.58 11.53 -9.93
N ASN A 191 6.28 11.25 -9.86
CA ASN A 191 5.27 12.28 -10.05
C ASN A 191 5.34 13.37 -8.96
N PRO A 192 4.82 14.59 -9.25
CA PRO A 192 4.89 15.71 -8.33
C PRO A 192 4.28 15.47 -6.94
N ILE A 193 3.21 14.67 -6.81
CA ILE A 193 2.57 14.36 -5.52
C ILE A 193 3.48 13.50 -4.64
N ASN A 194 4.07 12.44 -5.19
CA ASN A 194 5.02 11.59 -4.47
C ASN A 194 6.24 12.39 -3.99
N LEU A 195 6.84 13.19 -4.88
CA LEU A 195 7.99 14.03 -4.55
C LEU A 195 7.66 15.05 -3.46
N HIS A 196 6.49 15.69 -3.54
CA HIS A 196 6.05 16.65 -2.54
C HIS A 196 5.80 15.96 -1.20
N PHE A 197 5.09 14.83 -1.18
CA PHE A 197 4.86 14.02 0.03
C PHE A 197 6.18 13.69 0.75
N MET A 198 7.16 13.14 0.02
CA MET A 198 8.47 12.77 0.58
C MET A 198 9.16 13.96 1.25
N ARG A 199 9.17 15.14 0.60
CA ARG A 199 9.77 16.37 1.14
C ARG A 199 9.01 16.88 2.36
N THR A 200 7.68 16.86 2.33
CA THR A 200 6.83 17.33 3.43
C THR A 200 7.08 16.53 4.70
N VAL A 201 7.23 15.21 4.60
CA VAL A 201 7.31 14.30 5.76
C VAL A 201 8.75 13.96 6.16
N GLU A 202 9.74 14.47 5.42
CA GLU A 202 11.17 14.18 5.62
C GLU A 202 11.62 14.46 7.05
N LYS A 203 11.16 15.58 7.61
CA LYS A 203 11.54 16.09 8.94
C LYS A 203 10.60 15.66 10.06
N TRP A 204 9.57 14.87 9.76
CA TRP A 204 8.63 14.39 10.76
C TRP A 204 9.27 13.31 11.63
N ASP A 205 8.81 13.17 12.87
CA ASP A 205 9.34 12.18 13.80
C ASP A 205 9.10 10.77 13.26
N TYR A 206 10.18 10.01 13.06
CA TYR A 206 10.11 8.62 12.66
C TYR A 206 9.55 7.76 13.80
N ARG A 207 8.44 7.06 13.54
CA ARG A 207 7.81 6.16 14.51
C ARG A 207 7.88 4.71 14.06
N LEU A 208 7.82 4.48 12.75
CA LEU A 208 8.06 3.19 12.12
C LEU A 208 8.80 3.38 10.80
N ILE A 209 9.84 2.59 10.59
CA ILE A 209 10.36 2.26 9.27
C ILE A 209 10.58 0.76 9.26
N VAL A 210 9.91 0.07 8.34
CA VAL A 210 10.05 -1.36 8.14
C VAL A 210 10.37 -1.60 6.68
N THR A 211 11.41 -2.40 6.47
CA THR A 211 11.66 -3.10 5.22
C THR A 211 11.70 -4.58 5.56
N THR A 212 10.88 -5.37 4.90
CA THR A 212 10.82 -6.82 5.12
C THR A 212 10.58 -7.55 3.80
N ALA A 213 10.56 -8.88 3.86
CA ALA A 213 10.43 -9.76 2.73
C ALA A 213 11.47 -9.42 1.67
N ASP A 214 12.75 -9.35 2.02
CA ASP A 214 13.84 -8.96 1.11
C ASP A 214 13.58 -7.66 0.30
N GLY A 215 12.84 -6.71 0.87
CA GLY A 215 12.48 -5.47 0.19
C GLY A 215 11.31 -5.58 -0.78
N TYR A 216 10.44 -6.60 -0.65
CA TYR A 216 9.14 -6.65 -1.33
C TYR A 216 8.02 -6.00 -0.51
N PHE A 217 8.29 -5.61 0.73
CA PHE A 217 7.35 -4.83 1.53
C PHE A 217 8.09 -3.74 2.30
N HIS A 218 7.63 -2.50 2.13
CA HIS A 218 8.06 -1.37 2.93
C HIS A 218 6.87 -0.71 3.61
N ALA A 219 7.08 -0.18 4.82
CA ALA A 219 6.13 0.68 5.50
C ALA A 219 6.86 1.77 6.28
N THR A 220 6.28 2.96 6.33
CA THR A 220 6.71 4.03 7.22
C THR A 220 5.51 4.68 7.90
N ILE A 221 5.69 5.05 9.16
CA ILE A 221 4.76 5.89 9.93
C ILE A 221 5.60 7.00 10.57
N ARG A 222 5.22 8.25 10.31
CA ARG A 222 5.88 9.45 10.84
C ARG A 222 4.87 10.33 11.54
N ARG A 223 5.23 10.96 12.66
CA ARG A 223 4.35 11.84 13.44
C ARG A 223 4.69 13.30 13.16
N HIS A 224 3.68 14.12 12.91
CA HIS A 224 3.85 15.56 12.79
C HIS A 224 4.42 16.13 14.10
N PRO A 225 5.36 17.08 14.05
CA PRO A 225 6.03 17.59 15.25
C PRO A 225 5.08 18.28 16.25
N THR A 226 4.00 18.90 15.78
CA THR A 226 3.14 19.75 16.61
C THR A 226 1.65 19.45 16.52
N GLU A 227 1.21 18.67 15.53
CA GLU A 227 -0.21 18.42 15.26
C GLU A 227 -0.52 16.96 15.59
N ASP A 228 -1.78 16.66 15.91
CA ASP A 228 -2.25 15.28 16.00
C ASP A 228 -2.44 14.69 14.60
N LEU A 229 -1.34 14.58 13.85
CA LEU A 229 -1.33 14.14 12.47
C LEU A 229 -0.15 13.21 12.24
N TRP A 230 -0.38 12.19 11.41
CA TRP A 230 0.60 11.19 11.07
C TRP A 230 0.62 10.98 9.58
N ALA A 231 1.81 10.87 9.03
CA ALA A 231 2.04 10.48 7.65
C ALA A 231 2.36 9.01 7.59
N TRP A 232 1.89 8.34 6.56
CA TRP A 232 2.18 6.95 6.31
C TRP A 232 2.44 6.68 4.83
N ALA A 233 3.24 5.66 4.57
CA ALA A 233 3.35 5.07 3.25
C ALA A 233 3.57 3.56 3.37
N VAL A 234 3.05 2.82 2.40
CA VAL A 234 3.33 1.39 2.20
C VAL A 234 3.74 1.15 0.76
N GLU A 235 4.65 0.21 0.57
CA GLU A 235 5.08 -0.24 -0.76
C GLU A 235 4.94 -1.76 -0.84
N TRP A 236 4.38 -2.22 -1.96
CA TRP A 236 4.07 -3.62 -2.21
C TRP A 236 4.80 -4.11 -3.45
N ASN A 237 5.50 -5.24 -3.30
CA ASN A 237 6.09 -6.01 -4.38
C ASN A 237 6.99 -5.18 -5.32
N ARG A 238 7.63 -4.12 -4.81
CA ARG A 238 8.45 -3.17 -5.59
C ARG A 238 7.73 -2.60 -6.82
N SER A 239 6.41 -2.50 -6.75
CA SER A 239 5.55 -2.25 -7.91
C SER A 239 4.50 -1.20 -7.67
N TYR A 240 4.03 -1.09 -6.43
CA TYR A 240 2.92 -0.21 -6.08
C TYR A 240 3.14 0.43 -4.73
N ARG A 241 2.84 1.72 -4.63
CA ARG A 241 3.01 2.53 -3.43
C ARG A 241 1.70 3.21 -3.10
N VAL A 242 1.37 3.23 -1.82
CA VAL A 242 0.21 3.95 -1.29
C VAL A 242 0.68 4.89 -0.20
N LEU A 243 0.22 6.13 -0.23
CA LEU A 243 0.59 7.17 0.72
C LEU A 243 -0.64 7.95 1.21
N GLY A 244 -0.52 8.54 2.38
CA GLY A 244 -1.58 9.35 2.96
C GLY A 244 -1.30 9.77 4.40
N PHE A 245 -2.37 10.16 5.06
CA PHE A 245 -2.36 10.62 6.44
C PHE A 245 -3.37 9.86 7.30
N PHE A 246 -3.16 9.86 8.62
CA PHE A 246 -4.21 9.58 9.58
C PHE A 246 -4.07 10.52 10.79
N GLY A 247 -5.17 10.82 11.48
CA GLY A 247 -5.20 11.84 12.53
C GLY A 247 -6.22 12.95 12.28
N GLY A 248 -5.86 14.16 12.68
CA GLY A 248 -6.64 15.39 12.55
C GLY A 248 -6.82 15.82 11.10
N GLU A 249 -8.07 15.76 10.63
CA GLU A 249 -8.46 16.03 9.24
C GLU A 249 -8.13 17.46 8.79
N ARG A 250 -8.33 18.46 9.66
CA ARG A 250 -8.03 19.87 9.35
C ARG A 250 -6.56 20.05 8.94
N ALA A 251 -5.63 19.51 9.74
CA ALA A 251 -4.20 19.61 9.46
C ALA A 251 -3.82 18.82 8.19
N ALA A 252 -4.43 17.65 7.98
CA ALA A 252 -4.22 16.86 6.77
C ALA A 252 -4.67 17.61 5.51
N VAL A 253 -5.86 18.22 5.52
CA VAL A 253 -6.40 19.00 4.40
C VAL A 253 -5.55 20.24 4.14
N GLU A 254 -5.13 20.95 5.17
CA GLU A 254 -4.24 22.12 5.04
C GLU A 254 -2.94 21.73 4.34
N ILE A 255 -2.30 20.64 4.76
CA ILE A 255 -1.09 20.13 4.12
C ILE A 255 -1.38 19.65 2.70
N ALA A 256 -2.43 18.85 2.49
CA ALA A 256 -2.82 18.30 1.19
C ALA A 256 -3.15 19.40 0.16
N SER A 257 -3.68 20.54 0.61
CA SER A 257 -3.97 21.68 -0.26
C SER A 257 -2.72 22.33 -0.88
N THR A 258 -1.54 22.05 -0.32
CA THR A 258 -0.25 22.50 -0.88
C THR A 258 0.29 21.59 -1.97
N PHE A 259 -0.33 20.44 -2.21
CA PHE A 259 0.18 19.46 -3.15
C PHE A 259 -0.05 19.93 -4.60
N PRO A 260 0.92 19.68 -5.49
CA PRO A 260 0.75 19.98 -6.91
C PRO A 260 -0.36 19.11 -7.50
N GLN A 261 -1.07 19.65 -8.48
CA GLN A 261 -2.01 18.87 -9.28
C GLN A 261 -1.27 18.01 -10.30
N LEU A 262 -1.72 16.77 -10.49
CA LEU A 262 -1.27 15.96 -11.62
C LEU A 262 -1.94 16.48 -12.90
N TYR A 263 -1.14 17.04 -13.79
CA TYR A 263 -1.62 17.46 -15.09
C TYR A 263 -1.80 16.24 -16.00
N ALA A 264 -3.00 16.09 -16.58
CA ALA A 264 -3.28 15.11 -17.61
C ALA A 264 -3.83 15.84 -18.85
N GLU A 265 -3.30 15.52 -20.01
CA GLU A 265 -3.72 16.07 -21.28
C GLU A 265 -5.03 15.43 -21.72
N ALA A 266 -6.00 16.25 -22.14
CA ALA A 266 -7.21 15.76 -22.76
C ALA A 266 -6.87 15.26 -24.17
N VAL A 267 -7.00 13.95 -24.39
CA VAL A 267 -6.80 13.30 -25.69
C VAL A 267 -8.11 13.28 -26.48
N TYR A 268 -9.22 13.20 -25.77
CA TYR A 268 -10.57 13.16 -26.35
C TYR A 268 -11.58 13.77 -25.37
N GLU A 269 -12.54 14.53 -25.89
CA GLU A 269 -13.69 15.04 -25.14
C GLU A 269 -14.90 15.17 -26.08
N SER A 270 -16.02 14.55 -25.72
CA SER A 270 -17.28 14.64 -26.45
C SER A 270 -18.46 14.39 -25.51
N GLY A 271 -19.26 15.44 -25.26
CA GLY A 271 -20.37 15.35 -24.32
C GLY A 271 -19.88 15.00 -22.91
N SER A 272 -20.36 13.88 -22.36
CA SER A 272 -19.94 13.36 -21.04
C SER A 272 -18.74 12.41 -21.09
N GLU A 273 -18.25 12.06 -22.29
CA GLU A 273 -17.12 11.16 -22.47
C GLU A 273 -15.83 11.95 -22.64
N TRP A 274 -14.81 11.57 -21.88
CA TRP A 274 -13.49 12.16 -22.00
C TRP A 274 -12.41 11.10 -21.77
N VAL A 275 -11.28 11.28 -22.44
CA VAL A 275 -10.06 10.49 -22.22
C VAL A 275 -8.95 11.49 -21.89
N ARG A 276 -8.33 11.29 -20.74
CA ARG A 276 -7.13 12.03 -20.34
C ARG A 276 -5.95 11.08 -20.24
N MET A 277 -4.80 11.57 -20.64
CA MET A 277 -3.54 10.83 -20.62
C MET A 277 -2.48 11.64 -19.89
N ARG A 278 -1.61 10.96 -19.17
CA ARG A 278 -0.43 11.57 -18.56
C ARG A 278 0.74 10.63 -18.75
N ILE A 279 1.90 11.21 -19.04
CA ILE A 279 3.15 10.46 -19.07
C ILE A 279 3.59 10.22 -17.62
N GLU A 280 3.79 8.95 -17.29
CA GLU A 280 4.30 8.54 -16.00
C GLU A 280 5.75 8.97 -15.83
N THR A 281 6.13 9.37 -14.63
CA THR A 281 7.49 9.83 -14.33
C THR A 281 8.15 8.86 -13.35
N PRO A 282 9.19 8.11 -13.74
CA PRO A 282 9.86 7.18 -12.84
C PRO A 282 10.69 7.93 -11.79
N LEU A 283 10.84 7.34 -10.60
CA LEU A 283 11.73 7.84 -9.55
C LEU A 283 13.04 7.06 -9.55
N ALA A 284 14.17 7.76 -9.58
CA ALA A 284 15.49 7.14 -9.42
C ALA A 284 15.70 6.69 -7.97
N GLU A 285 16.24 5.48 -7.76
CA GLU A 285 16.41 4.89 -6.43
C GLU A 285 17.26 5.74 -5.48
N ALA A 286 18.27 6.42 -6.01
CA ALA A 286 19.13 7.31 -5.23
C ALA A 286 18.37 8.51 -4.62
N VAL A 287 17.28 8.93 -5.26
CA VAL A 287 16.44 10.05 -4.84
C VAL A 287 15.32 9.60 -3.89
N ASP A 288 15.03 8.29 -3.82
CA ASP A 288 14.00 7.77 -2.94
C ASP A 288 14.48 7.74 -1.48
N THR A 289 13.89 8.61 -0.67
CA THR A 289 14.16 8.75 0.76
C THR A 289 12.98 8.35 1.64
N LEU A 290 11.86 7.92 1.05
CA LEU A 290 10.61 7.70 1.79
C LEU A 290 10.76 6.64 2.89
N PHE A 291 11.50 5.58 2.58
CA PHE A 291 11.77 4.45 3.49
C PHE A 291 13.23 4.41 3.99
N ALA A 292 14.01 5.48 3.78
CA ALA A 292 15.38 5.55 4.27
C ALA A 292 15.40 5.59 5.80
N ASN A 293 16.17 4.67 6.42
CA ASN A 293 16.35 4.66 7.87
C ASN A 293 17.51 5.61 8.25
N PRO A 294 17.25 6.71 8.97
CA PRO A 294 18.31 7.66 9.35
C PRO A 294 19.36 7.05 10.30
N GLY A 295 19.07 5.90 10.93
CA GLY A 295 19.98 5.20 11.84
C GLY A 295 20.86 4.12 11.18
N VAL A 296 20.72 3.88 9.88
CA VAL A 296 21.53 2.89 9.15
C VAL A 296 22.24 3.62 8.01
N ALA A 297 23.56 3.81 8.12
CA ALA A 297 24.35 4.32 7.03
C ALA A 297 24.23 3.36 5.82
N ARG A 298 23.97 3.92 4.63
CA ARG A 298 23.86 3.17 3.37
C ARG A 298 25.20 2.56 2.98
#